data_AF-A0A918JNQ2-F1
#
_entry.id   AF-A0A918JNQ2-F1
#
_cell.length_a   1.000
_cell.length_b   1.000
_cell.length_c   1.000
_cell.angle_alpha   90.00
_cell.angle_beta   90.00
_cell.angle_gamma   90.00
#
_symmetry.space_group_name_H-M   'P 1'
#
loop_
_entity.id
_entity.type
_entity.pdbx_description
1 polymer ?
#
loop_
_entity_poly.entity_id
_entity_poly.type
_entity_poly.pdbx_seq_one_letter_code
_entity_poly.pdbx_strand_id
1 'polypeptide(L)' 'MACKDDEAPIKRHRFGVETGVNGLIEELSAMKKAGVDHIGLHFRRNTQPVEQAMQHIAAYVLPHFHK' A
#
# COMPACT_ATOMS: atom_id res chain seq x y z
N MET A 1 -15.28 -6.48 1.13
CA MET A 1 -15.18 -7.54 2.16
C MET A 1 -13.75 -7.47 2.66
N ALA A 2 -13.51 -6.87 3.84
CA ALA A 2 -12.15 -6.69 4.35
C ALA A 2 -11.58 -8.07 4.76
N CYS A 3 -10.50 -8.49 4.13
CA CYS A 3 -9.78 -9.69 4.52
C CYS A 3 -8.88 -9.34 5.71
N LYS A 4 -8.63 -10.28 6.62
CA LYS A 4 -7.78 -10.07 7.82
C LYS A 4 -6.39 -9.46 7.50
N ASP A 5 -5.90 -9.65 6.28
CA ASP A 5 -4.64 -9.09 5.79
C ASP A 5 -4.70 -7.57 5.50
N ASP A 6 -5.87 -7.00 5.26
CA ASP A 6 -6.02 -5.57 4.92
C ASP A 6 -5.61 -4.67 6.11
N GLU A 7 -5.74 -5.20 7.33
CA GLU A 7 -5.35 -4.56 8.60
C GLU A 7 -3.98 -5.03 9.11
N ALA A 8 -3.19 -5.76 8.29
CA ALA A 8 -1.91 -6.25 8.74
C ALA A 8 -0.99 -5.08 9.18
N PRO A 9 -0.37 -5.19 10.37
CA PRO A 9 0.34 -4.08 11.00
C PRO A 9 1.55 -3.65 10.17
N ILE A 10 1.87 -2.36 10.21
CA ILE A 10 3.01 -1.80 9.49
C ILE A 10 4.31 -2.33 10.11
N LYS A 11 5.05 -3.13 9.36
CA LYS A 11 6.43 -3.53 9.66
C LYS A 11 7.39 -2.74 8.80
N ARG A 12 8.25 -1.95 9.44
CA ARG A 12 9.26 -1.14 8.75
C ARG A 12 10.46 -1.99 8.36
N HIS A 13 10.94 -1.78 7.14
CA HIS A 13 12.17 -2.38 6.64
C HIS A 13 13.13 -1.29 6.17
N ARG A 14 14.42 -1.65 6.02
CA ARG A 14 15.37 -0.77 5.36
C ARG A 14 14.97 -0.65 3.89
N PHE A 15 14.46 0.53 3.51
CA PHE A 15 13.88 0.82 2.19
C PHE A 15 12.56 0.09 1.88
N GLY A 16 11.55 0.25 2.74
CA GLY A 16 10.18 -0.17 2.44
C GLY A 16 9.36 -0.50 3.68
N VAL A 17 8.12 -0.94 3.46
CA VAL A 17 7.20 -1.39 4.50
C VAL A 17 6.50 -2.68 4.06
N GLU A 18 6.22 -3.56 5.02
CA GLU A 18 5.27 -4.67 4.87
C GLU A 18 4.02 -4.29 5.66
N THR A 19 2.86 -4.24 5.01
CA THR A 19 1.59 -3.83 5.64
C THR A 19 0.42 -4.27 4.78
N GLY A 20 -0.77 -4.29 5.39
CA GLY A 20 -2.03 -4.40 4.67
C GLY A 20 -2.40 -3.13 3.90
N VAL A 21 -3.54 -3.19 3.21
CA VAL A 21 -4.07 -2.07 2.42
C VAL A 21 -4.22 -0.80 3.24
N ASN A 22 -4.70 -0.89 4.48
CA ASN A 22 -4.94 0.29 5.32
C ASN A 22 -3.64 0.99 5.70
N GLY A 23 -2.63 0.24 6.16
CA GLY A 23 -1.34 0.83 6.49
C GLY A 23 -0.60 1.36 5.25
N LEU A 24 -0.82 0.76 4.07
CA LEU A 24 -0.32 1.32 2.82
C LEU A 24 -0.93 2.69 2.51
N ILE A 25 -2.25 2.85 2.70
CA ILE A 25 -2.92 4.15 2.52
C ILE A 25 -2.37 5.19 3.50
N GLU A 26 -2.13 4.82 4.76
CA GLU A 26 -1.55 5.71 5.76
C GLU A 26 -0.14 6.19 5.37
N GLU A 27 0.74 5.26 4.96
CA GLU A 27 2.11 5.60 4.55
C GLU A 27 2.14 6.45 3.29
N LEU A 28 1.34 6.12 2.27
CA LEU A 28 1.21 6.92 1.05
C LEU A 28 0.64 8.32 1.34
N SER A 29 -0.33 8.42 2.25
CA SER A 29 -0.91 9.70 2.68
C SER A 29 0.11 10.56 3.43
N ALA A 30 0.96 9.94 4.26
CA ALA A 30 2.05 10.63 4.95
C ALA A 30 3.08 11.17 3.96
N MET A 31 3.46 10.37 2.94
CA MET A 31 4.38 10.82 1.88
C MET A 31 3.78 11.95 1.04
N LYS A 32 2.50 11.88 0.69
CA LYS A 32 1.80 12.96 0.00
C LYS A 32 1.80 14.26 0.82
N LYS A 33 1.53 14.18 2.13
CA LYS A 33 1.59 15.34 3.04
C LYS A 33 3.01 15.94 3.14
N ALA A 34 4.04 15.12 2.95
CA ALA A 34 5.42 15.57 2.89
C ALA A 34 5.82 16.20 1.53
N GLY A 35 4.91 16.24 0.56
CA GLY A 35 5.14 16.84 -0.76
C GLY A 35 5.61 15.87 -1.85
N VAL A 36 5.43 14.55 -1.65
CA VAL A 36 5.75 13.56 -2.69
C VAL A 36 4.62 13.50 -3.72
N ASP A 37 4.93 13.82 -4.98
CA ASP A 37 3.96 13.84 -6.07
C ASP A 37 3.79 12.48 -6.79
N HIS A 38 4.85 11.66 -6.83
CA HIS A 38 4.82 10.36 -7.50
C HIS A 38 5.54 9.29 -6.68
N ILE A 39 4.92 8.12 -6.57
CA ILE A 39 5.43 6.97 -5.79
C ILE A 39 5.33 5.70 -6.65
N GLY A 40 6.47 5.05 -6.86
CA GLY A 40 6.53 3.71 -7.45
C GLY A 40 6.49 2.63 -6.38
N LEU A 41 5.65 1.59 -6.57
CA LEU A 41 5.56 0.45 -5.67
C LEU A 41 6.36 -0.74 -6.21
N HIS A 42 7.26 -1.29 -5.39
CA HIS A 42 8.04 -2.49 -5.71
C HIS A 42 7.56 -3.68 -4.87
N PHE A 43 6.99 -4.70 -5.52
CA PHE A 43 6.45 -5.90 -4.87
C PHE A 43 7.51 -6.94 -4.45
N ARG A 44 8.76 -6.52 -4.17
CA ARG A 44 9.90 -7.43 -3.92
C ARG A 44 9.67 -8.41 -2.77
N ARG A 45 8.87 -8.03 -1.76
CA ARG A 45 8.55 -8.84 -0.57
C ARG A 45 7.05 -9.17 -0.48
N ASN A 46 6.33 -9.05 -1.59
CA ASN A 46 4.92 -9.41 -1.61
C ASN A 46 4.78 -10.92 -1.46
N THR A 47 3.97 -11.35 -0.50
CA THR A 47 3.70 -12.77 -0.23
C THR A 47 2.49 -13.28 -1.00
N GLN A 48 1.70 -12.38 -1.59
CA GLN A 48 0.51 -12.69 -2.38
C GLN A 48 0.84 -12.80 -3.88
N PRO A 49 -0.04 -13.42 -4.69
CA PRO A 49 0.05 -13.30 -6.15
C PRO A 49 0.02 -11.82 -6.57
N VAL A 50 0.97 -11.40 -7.40
CA VAL A 50 1.16 -9.98 -7.78
C VAL A 50 -0.11 -9.39 -8.41
N GLU A 51 -0.78 -10.16 -9.27
CA GLU A 51 -2.03 -9.74 -9.92
C GLU A 51 -3.13 -9.42 -8.90
N GLN A 52 -3.28 -10.26 -7.87
CA GLN A 52 -4.26 -10.04 -6.80
C GLN A 52 -3.90 -8.79 -5.98
N ALA A 53 -2.63 -8.62 -5.64
CA ALA A 53 -2.16 -7.44 -4.92
C ALA A 53 -2.39 -6.15 -5.73
N MET A 54 -2.13 -6.17 -7.04
CA MET A 54 -2.40 -5.04 -7.93
C MET A 54 -3.90 -4.73 -8.02
N GLN A 55 -4.75 -5.75 -8.11
CA GLN A 55 -6.21 -5.57 -8.10
C GLN A 55 -6.70 -4.95 -6.79
N HIS A 56 -6.18 -5.41 -5.64
CA HIS A 56 -6.49 -4.83 -4.34
C HIS A 56 -6.05 -3.37 -4.24
N ILE A 57 -4.83 -3.04 -4.68
CA ILE A 57 -4.33 -1.67 -4.70
C ILE A 57 -5.22 -0.80 -5.61
N ALA A 58 -5.60 -1.31 -6.78
CA ALA A 58 -6.47 -0.58 -7.70
C ALA A 58 -7.86 -0.32 -7.10
N ALA A 59 -8.44 -1.30 -6.42
CA ALA A 59 -9.78 -1.21 -5.86
C ALA A 59 -9.84 -0.33 -4.59
N TYR A 60 -8.83 -0.42 -3.73
CA TYR A 60 -8.90 0.14 -2.38
C TYR A 60 -7.91 1.27 -2.10
N VAL A 61 -6.77 1.34 -2.80
CA VAL A 61 -5.75 2.37 -2.54
C VAL A 61 -5.85 3.52 -3.54
N LEU A 62 -5.89 3.22 -4.84
CA LEU A 62 -5.90 4.25 -5.88
C LEU A 62 -7.02 5.31 -5.76
N PRO A 63 -8.26 4.97 -5.34
CA PRO A 63 -9.34 5.97 -5.19
C PRO A 63 -9.03 7.08 -4.17
N HIS A 64 -8.08 6.89 -3.25
CA HIS A 64 -7.67 7.91 -2.28
C HIS A 64 -6.72 8.95 -2.88
N PHE A 65 -6.05 8.63 -3.99
CA PHE A 65 -4.97 9.44 -4.57
C PHE A 65 -5.29 9.99 -5.95
N HIS A 66 -6.15 9.33 -6.71
CA HIS A 66 -6.64 9.80 -8.01
C HIS A 66 -8.08 10.31 -7.87
N LYS A 67 -8.25 11.62 -7.97
CA LYS A 67 -9.53 12.29 -8.18
C LYS A 67 -9.45 13.07 -9.48
#